data_AF-A0A1H8FH14-F1
#
_entry.id   AF-A0A1H8FH14-F1
#
_cell.length_a   1.000
_cell.length_b   1.000
_cell.length_c   1.000
_cell.angle_alpha   90.00
_cell.angle_beta   90.00
_cell.angle_gamma   90.00
#
_symmetry.space_group_name_H-M   'P 1'
#
loop_
_entity.id
_entity.type
_entity.pdbx_description
1 polymer ?
#
loop_
_entity_poly.entity_id
_entity_poly.type
_entity_poly.pdbx_seq_one_letter_code
_entity_poly.pdbx_strand_id
1 'polypeptide(L)' 'MSDDLTKAGAQDRARINVNEAHEVTYWTNELGVTKDRLQQLVKEVGTSAKAVRERLAAG' A
#
# COMPACT_ATOMS: atom_id res chain seq x y z
N MET A 1 -0.75 2.60 30.52
CA MET A 1 -0.66 3.58 29.43
C MET A 1 -0.82 2.80 28.14
N SER A 2 -1.97 2.96 27.50
CA SER A 2 -2.31 2.29 26.24
C SER A 2 -1.71 3.11 25.11
N ASP A 3 -0.91 2.46 24.28
CA ASP A 3 -0.33 3.11 23.11
C ASP A 3 -1.45 3.44 22.12
N ASP A 4 -1.76 4.72 21.99
CA ASP A 4 -2.59 5.27 20.92
C ASP A 4 -1.84 5.16 19.58
N LEU A 5 -1.62 3.92 19.12
CA LEU A 5 -1.08 3.56 17.79
C LEU A 5 -2.00 4.01 16.64
N THR A 6 -3.16 4.59 16.96
CA THR A 6 -4.17 5.02 15.99
C THR A 6 -3.72 6.20 15.13
N LYS A 7 -2.65 6.91 15.50
CA LYS A 7 -2.12 8.06 14.72
C LYS A 7 -0.85 7.75 13.92
N ALA A 8 -0.02 6.80 14.36
CA ALA A 8 1.22 6.48 13.65
C ALA A 8 0.97 5.70 12.34
N GLY A 9 -0.08 4.89 12.30
CA GLY A 9 -0.34 4.00 11.17
C GLY A 9 -0.66 4.69 9.84
N ALA A 10 -1.18 5.92 9.82
CA ALA A 10 -1.56 6.60 8.58
C ALA A 10 -0.42 7.46 8.00
N GLN A 11 0.46 7.98 8.85
CA GLN A 11 1.48 8.97 8.44
C GLN A 11 2.72 8.31 7.83
N ASP A 12 3.04 7.06 8.21
CA ASP A 12 4.23 6.34 7.75
C ASP A 12 4.02 5.45 6.52
N ARG A 13 2.79 5.39 5.98
CA ARG A 13 2.45 4.59 4.79
C ARG A 13 2.81 5.30 3.48
N ALA A 14 4.03 5.83 3.40
CA ALA A 14 4.57 6.38 2.16
C ALA A 14 4.92 5.29 1.14
N ARG A 15 5.16 4.06 1.61
CA ARG A 15 5.61 2.94 0.79
C ARG A 15 4.75 1.69 0.99
N ILE A 16 4.71 0.86 -0.05
CA ILE A 16 4.05 -0.45 -0.12
C ILE A 16 5.14 -1.51 -0.18
N ASN A 17 5.29 -2.29 0.89
CA ASN A 17 6.16 -3.45 0.88
C ASN A 17 5.37 -4.70 0.48
N VAL A 18 5.55 -5.11 -0.77
CA VAL A 18 4.88 -6.32 -1.29
C VAL A 18 5.50 -7.64 -0.80
N ASN A 19 6.61 -7.58 -0.09
CA ASN A 19 7.25 -8.74 0.54
C ASN A 19 6.63 -9.08 1.91
N GLU A 20 5.96 -8.11 2.53
CA GLU A 20 5.29 -8.26 3.82
C GLU A 20 3.83 -8.66 3.59
N ALA A 21 3.44 -9.89 3.95
CA ALA A 21 2.10 -10.39 3.66
C ALA A 21 0.98 -9.56 4.33
N HIS A 22 1.26 -8.99 5.50
CA HIS A 22 0.31 -8.13 6.22
C HIS A 22 0.14 -6.77 5.53
N GLU A 23 1.21 -6.16 5.00
CA GLU A 23 1.14 -4.94 4.20
C GLU A 23 0.41 -5.18 2.88
N VAL A 24 0.73 -6.28 2.17
CA VAL A 24 0.01 -6.66 0.96
C VAL A 24 -1.48 -6.74 1.24
N THR A 25 -1.89 -7.46 2.28
CA THR A 25 -3.30 -7.62 2.64
C THR A 25 -3.95 -6.29 2.96
N TYR A 26 -3.26 -5.41 3.70
CA TYR A 26 -3.74 -4.07 3.99
C TYR A 26 -3.95 -3.26 2.70
N TRP A 27 -2.93 -3.20 1.84
CA TRP A 27 -2.96 -2.39 0.63
C TRP A 27 -3.91 -2.94 -0.44
N THR A 28 -4.07 -4.26 -0.53
CA THR A 28 -5.08 -4.87 -1.41
C THR A 28 -6.49 -4.50 -0.98
N ASN A 29 -6.76 -4.41 0.33
CA ASN A 29 -8.04 -3.95 0.85
C ASN A 29 -8.24 -2.44 0.65
N GLU A 30 -7.23 -1.63 0.97
CA GLU A 30 -7.25 -0.16 0.84
C GLU A 30 -7.40 0.29 -0.62
N LEU A 31 -6.72 -0.38 -1.55
CA LEU A 31 -6.74 -0.04 -2.97
C LEU A 31 -7.81 -0.81 -3.74
N GLY A 32 -8.46 -1.81 -3.13
CA GLY A 32 -9.45 -2.66 -3.79
C GLY A 32 -8.88 -3.51 -4.93
N VAL A 33 -7.60 -3.89 -4.86
CA VAL A 33 -6.90 -4.65 -5.91
C VAL A 33 -6.45 -6.01 -5.41
N THR A 34 -6.19 -6.95 -6.31
CA THR A 34 -5.59 -8.24 -5.95
C THR A 34 -4.10 -8.10 -5.63
N LYS A 35 -3.54 -9.04 -4.86
CA LYS A 35 -2.11 -9.09 -4.55
C LYS A 35 -1.24 -9.03 -5.81
N ASP A 36 -1.62 -9.77 -6.83
CA ASP A 36 -0.88 -9.83 -8.11
C ASP A 36 -0.87 -8.45 -8.78
N ARG A 37 -2.03 -7.78 -8.80
CA ARG A 37 -2.15 -6.43 -9.35
C ARG A 37 -1.35 -5.41 -8.54
N LEU A 38 -1.36 -5.50 -7.20
CA LEU A 38 -0.53 -4.67 -6.34
C LEU A 38 0.95 -4.84 -6.63
N GLN A 39 1.42 -6.08 -6.77
CA GLN A 39 2.81 -6.40 -7.12
C GLN A 39 3.20 -5.86 -8.49
N GLN A 40 2.32 -6.00 -9.48
CA GLN A 40 2.55 -5.46 -10.81
C GLN A 40 2.68 -3.93 -10.79
N LEU A 41 1.77 -3.24 -10.10
CA LEU A 41 1.80 -1.79 -9.95
C LEU A 41 3.09 -1.35 -9.23
N VAL A 42 3.44 -2.00 -8.13
CA VAL A 42 4.68 -1.73 -7.41
C VAL A 42 5.92 -1.98 -8.26
N LYS A 43 5.88 -2.95 -9.19
CA LYS A 43 6.95 -3.19 -10.15
C LYS A 43 7.01 -2.13 -11.25
N GLU A 44 5.86 -1.59 -11.68
CA GLU A 44 5.77 -0.55 -12.71
C GLU A 44 6.19 0.83 -12.19
N VAL A 45 5.66 1.25 -11.03
CA VAL A 45 5.83 2.62 -10.51
C VAL A 45 6.65 2.70 -9.21
N GLY A 46 7.16 1.56 -8.74
CA GLY A 46 7.92 1.44 -7.51
C GLY A 46 7.05 1.22 -6.27
N THR A 47 7.69 1.06 -5.11
CA THR A 47 7.02 0.84 -3.82
C THR A 47 6.32 2.09 -3.29
N SER A 48 6.15 3.16 -4.06
CA SER A 48 5.49 4.39 -3.59
C SER A 48 3.98 4.22 -3.60
N ALA A 49 3.34 4.34 -2.44
CA ALA A 49 1.89 4.22 -2.35
C ALA A 49 1.16 5.30 -3.18
N LYS A 50 1.74 6.50 -3.23
CA LYS A 50 1.23 7.59 -4.06
C LYS A 50 1.27 7.22 -5.54
N ALA A 51 2.41 6.74 -6.02
CA ALA A 51 2.57 6.40 -7.43
C ALA A 51 1.63 5.26 -7.84
N VAL A 52 1.46 4.25 -6.97
CA VAL A 52 0.52 3.13 -7.21
C VAL A 52 -0.92 3.63 -7.31
N ARG A 53 -1.34 4.55 -6.43
CA ARG A 53 -2.67 5.19 -6.49
C ARG A 53 -2.86 6.03 -7.76
N GLU A 54 -1.86 6.83 -8.13
CA GLU A 54 -1.88 7.62 -9.37
C GLU A 54 -1.99 6.71 -10.60
N ARG A 55 -1.24 5.61 -10.63
CA ARG A 55 -1.29 4.62 -11.71
C ARG A 55 -2.66 3.93 -11.80
N LEU A 56 -3.29 3.66 -10.67
CA LEU A 56 -4.64 3.10 -10.59
C LEU A 56 -5.70 4.07 -11.09
N ALA A 57 -5.56 5.37 -10.82
CA ALA A 57 -6.48 6.40 -11.31
C ALA A 57 -6.26 6.77 -12.79
N ALA A 58 -5.07 6.51 -13.32
CA ALA A 58 -4.69 6.81 -14.70
C ALA A 58 -5.06 5.71 -15.72
N GLY A 59 -5.78 4.66 -15.31
CA GLY A 59 -6.24 3.56 -16.16
C GLY A 59 -7.74 3.36 -16.03
#